data_AF-A0A968QQ38-F1
#
_entry.id   AF-A0A968QQ38-F1
#
_cell.length_a   1.000
_cell.length_b   1.000
_cell.length_c   1.000
_cell.angle_alpha   90.00
_cell.angle_beta   90.00
_cell.angle_gamma   90.00
#
_symmetry.space_group_name_H-M   'P 1'
#
loop_
_entity.id
_entity.type
_entity.pdbx_description
1 polymer ?
#
loop_
_entity_poly.entity_id
_entity_poly.type
_entity_poly.pdbx_seq_one_letter_code
_entity_poly.pdbx_strand_id
1 'polypeptide(L)'
;MMILNSPELGTHTRALVSFPHDKHADGIDCNRCHHDFDIFGANKGGDARKCSECHTAKASANNPVPLMKAFHLQCKGCHETMQKKGKTGQPLMCGQCHKK
;
A
#
# COMPACT_ATOMS: atom_id res chain seq x y z
N MET A 1 -2.97 3.99 14.81
CA MET A 1 -3.96 4.31 13.73
C MET A 1 -3.47 5.51 12.93
N MET A 2 -3.46 5.44 11.61
CA MET A 2 -2.92 6.47 10.73
C MET A 2 -3.90 6.80 9.60
N ILE A 3 -3.90 8.02 9.08
CA ILE A 3 -4.66 8.35 7.87
C ILE A 3 -3.70 8.35 6.69
N LEU A 4 -3.99 7.52 5.69
CA LEU A 4 -3.24 7.53 4.44
C LEU A 4 -3.72 8.71 3.59
N ASN A 5 -2.89 9.75 3.55
CA ASN A 5 -3.08 10.92 2.72
C ASN A 5 -1.86 11.11 1.81
N SER A 6 -2.10 11.13 0.50
CA SER A 6 -1.07 11.38 -0.51
C SER A 6 -1.42 12.62 -1.33
N PRO A 7 -1.07 13.83 -0.85
CA PRO A 7 -1.33 15.08 -1.56
C PRO A 7 -0.74 15.11 -2.98
N GLU A 8 0.29 14.30 -3.24
CA GLU A 8 0.96 14.16 -4.53
C GLU A 8 0.04 13.60 -5.63
N LEU A 9 -1.09 12.99 -5.25
CA LEU A 9 -2.14 12.56 -6.17
C LEU A 9 -3.14 13.67 -6.54
N GLY A 10 -3.01 14.85 -5.93
CA GLY A 10 -3.97 15.96 -6.09
C GLY A 10 -5.27 15.70 -5.33
N THR A 11 -6.38 16.22 -5.87
CA THR A 11 -7.71 16.08 -5.24
C THR A 11 -8.16 14.63 -5.25
N HIS A 12 -8.39 14.08 -4.06
CA HIS A 12 -8.83 12.69 -3.89
C HIS A 12 -10.26 12.50 -4.37
N THR A 13 -10.48 11.45 -5.18
CA THR A 13 -11.81 11.06 -5.68
C THR A 13 -12.59 10.16 -4.71
N ARG A 14 -11.93 9.71 -3.64
CA ARG A 14 -12.52 8.90 -2.57
C ARG A 14 -12.03 9.37 -1.21
N ALA A 15 -12.77 9.01 -0.15
CA ALA A 15 -12.39 9.30 1.22
C ALA A 15 -11.01 8.71 1.56
N LEU A 16 -10.28 9.40 2.44
CA LEU A 16 -8.98 8.94 2.91
C LEU A 16 -9.12 7.62 3.67
N VAL A 17 -8.11 6.76 3.58
CA VAL A 17 -8.14 5.45 4.23
C VAL A 17 -7.58 5.58 5.64
N SER A 18 -8.40 5.20 6.63
CA SER A 18 -7.94 5.00 8.01
C SER A 18 -7.25 3.64 8.10
N PHE A 19 -5.95 3.66 8.37
CA PHE A 19 -5.07 2.51 8.32
C PHE A 19 -4.54 2.16 9.73
N PRO A 20 -4.95 1.01 10.29
CA PRO A 20 -4.45 0.54 11.57
C PRO A 20 -3.07 -0.10 11.38
N HIS A 21 -2.02 0.72 11.29
CA HIS A 21 -0.63 0.28 11.08
C HIS A 21 -0.21 -0.79 12.10
N ASP A 22 -0.50 -0.57 13.38
CA ASP A 22 -0.11 -1.45 14.48
C ASP A 22 -0.65 -2.88 14.27
N LYS A 23 -1.91 -3.01 13.85
CA LYS A 23 -2.52 -4.32 13.53
C LYS A 23 -1.81 -5.09 12.42
N HIS A 24 -1.15 -4.38 11.50
CA HIS A 24 -0.36 -5.01 10.44
C HIS A 24 1.04 -5.34 10.94
N ALA A 25 1.64 -4.45 11.73
CA ALA A 25 2.97 -4.64 12.31
C ALA A 25 3.04 -5.82 13.29
N ASP A 26 1.93 -6.17 13.95
CA ASP A 26 1.86 -7.28 14.92
C ASP A 26 2.18 -8.67 14.33
N GLY A 27 2.15 -8.85 13.00
CA GLY A 27 2.37 -10.16 12.39
C GLY A 27 2.85 -10.14 10.94
N ILE A 28 3.30 -8.98 10.44
CA ILE A 28 3.80 -8.82 9.07
C ILE A 28 5.15 -8.11 9.16
N ASP A 29 6.17 -8.69 8.53
CA ASP A 29 7.49 -8.05 8.43
C ASP A 29 7.39 -6.66 7.82
N CYS A 30 8.09 -5.68 8.41
CA CYS A 30 8.09 -4.28 7.97
C CYS A 30 8.40 -4.16 6.47
N ASN A 31 9.37 -4.96 5.99
CA ASN A 31 9.85 -4.95 4.60
C ASN A 31 8.84 -5.52 3.60
N ARG A 32 7.75 -6.15 4.08
CA ARG A 32 6.65 -6.54 3.20
C ARG A 32 5.97 -5.32 2.59
N CYS A 33 5.92 -4.22 3.32
CA CYS A 33 5.31 -2.93 2.93
C CYS A 33 6.37 -1.86 2.66
N HIS A 34 7.31 -1.67 3.59
CA HIS A 34 8.47 -0.78 3.45
C HIS A 34 9.57 -1.49 2.67
N HIS A 35 9.28 -1.82 1.42
CA HIS A 35 10.25 -2.42 0.53
C HIS A 35 11.23 -1.39 -0.03
N ASP A 36 12.42 -1.87 -0.38
CA ASP A 36 13.33 -1.16 -1.26
C ASP A 36 13.94 -2.17 -2.22
N PHE A 37 13.60 -2.07 -3.50
CA PHE A 37 14.06 -3.00 -4.50
C PHE A 37 15.31 -2.46 -5.19
N ASP A 38 16.36 -3.26 -5.23
CA ASP A 38 17.53 -2.93 -6.04
C ASP A 38 17.28 -3.16 -7.53
N ILE A 39 18.28 -2.84 -8.35
CA ILE A 39 18.21 -2.99 -9.81
C ILE A 39 18.02 -4.44 -10.28
N PHE A 40 18.28 -5.42 -9.41
CA PHE A 40 18.08 -6.84 -9.68
C PHE A 40 16.73 -7.35 -9.14
N GLY A 41 15.92 -6.46 -8.57
CA GLY A 41 14.62 -6.79 -7.99
C GLY A 41 14.70 -7.45 -6.61
N ALA A 42 15.88 -7.45 -5.97
CA ALA A 42 16.01 -7.94 -4.60
C ALA A 42 15.45 -6.89 -3.64
N ASN A 43 14.50 -7.29 -2.79
CA ASN A 43 14.03 -6.44 -1.71
C ASN A 43 15.09 -6.43 -0.60
N LYS A 44 15.82 -5.32 -0.47
CA LYS A 44 16.80 -5.13 0.60
C LYS A 44 16.16 -4.66 1.91
N GLY A 45 14.86 -4.38 1.87
CA GLY A 45 14.20 -3.59 2.91
C GLY A 45 14.69 -2.16 2.88
N GLY A 46 13.97 -1.28 3.56
CA GLY A 46 14.38 0.12 3.66
C GLY A 46 13.87 0.75 4.93
N ASP A 47 14.42 1.92 5.23
CA ASP A 47 13.87 2.80 6.26
C ASP A 47 12.41 3.09 5.95
N ALA A 48 11.61 3.28 7.00
CA ALA A 48 10.19 3.58 6.88
C ALA A 48 9.97 4.95 6.22
N ARG A 49 9.99 4.97 4.88
CA ARG A 49 9.81 6.14 4.03
C ARG A 49 8.43 6.18 3.37
N LYS A 50 8.03 7.34 2.85
CA LYS A 50 6.73 7.47 2.18
C LYS A 50 6.77 6.74 0.84
N CYS A 51 5.68 6.03 0.52
CA CYS A 51 5.53 5.37 -0.77
C CYS A 51 5.67 6.36 -1.94
N SER A 52 5.24 7.62 -1.74
CA SER A 52 5.28 8.70 -2.73
C SER A 52 6.68 9.15 -3.13
N GLU A 53 7.72 8.78 -2.37
CA GLU A 53 9.11 9.11 -2.70
C GLU A 53 9.61 8.34 -3.94
N CYS A 54 9.10 7.13 -4.19
CA CYS A 54 9.46 6.33 -5.36
C CYS A 54 8.28 6.08 -6.29
N HIS A 55 7.07 5.89 -5.75
CA HIS A 55 5.87 5.73 -6.55
C HIS A 55 5.22 7.10 -6.74
N THR A 56 5.31 7.67 -7.93
CA THR A 56 4.67 8.96 -8.23
C THR A 56 3.26 8.76 -8.79
N ALA A 57 2.55 9.85 -9.07
CA ALA A 57 1.17 9.79 -9.60
C ALA A 57 1.08 9.08 -10.97
N LYS A 58 2.16 9.05 -11.74
CA LYS A 58 2.26 8.40 -13.05
C LYS A 58 3.44 7.43 -13.06
N ALA A 59 3.42 6.45 -13.96
CA ALA A 59 4.58 5.61 -14.17
C ALA A 59 5.74 6.46 -14.69
N SER A 60 6.96 6.12 -14.30
CA SER A 60 8.19 6.74 -14.76
C SER A 60 9.19 5.69 -15.22
N ALA A 61 10.27 6.10 -15.89
CA ALA A 61 11.36 5.20 -16.25
C ALA A 61 12.02 4.55 -15.02
N ASN A 62 12.07 5.26 -13.89
CA ASN A 62 12.68 4.78 -12.65
C ASN A 62 11.74 3.87 -11.84
N ASN A 63 10.42 4.04 -12.00
CA ASN A 63 9.43 3.21 -11.33
C ASN A 63 8.15 3.10 -12.18
N PRO A 64 7.86 1.90 -12.75
CA PRO A 64 6.71 1.71 -13.62
C PRO A 64 5.39 1.55 -12.87
N VAL A 65 5.40 1.54 -11.53
CA VAL A 65 4.20 1.34 -10.71
C VAL A 65 3.76 2.69 -10.12
N PRO A 66 2.63 3.28 -10.58
CA PRO A 66 2.09 4.50 -10.01
C PRO A 66 1.61 4.30 -8.56
N LEU A 67 1.63 5.36 -7.76
CA LEU A 67 1.31 5.35 -6.32
C LEU A 67 -0.05 4.72 -5.98
N MET A 68 -1.10 5.12 -6.71
CA MET A 68 -2.43 4.55 -6.51
C MET A 68 -2.45 3.03 -6.77
N LYS A 69 -1.73 2.58 -7.82
CA LYS A 69 -1.61 1.16 -8.13
C LYS A 69 -0.77 0.43 -7.07
N ALA A 70 0.28 1.05 -6.56
CA ALA A 70 1.12 0.49 -5.50
C ALA A 70 0.30 0.17 -4.23
N PHE A 71 -0.52 1.12 -3.76
CA PHE A 71 -1.43 0.88 -2.63
C PHE A 71 -2.39 -0.28 -2.89
N HIS A 72 -3.05 -0.32 -4.06
CA HIS A 72 -3.99 -1.39 -4.37
C HIS A 72 -3.31 -2.76 -4.49
N LEU A 73 -2.16 -2.85 -5.14
CA LEU A 73 -1.42 -4.11 -5.26
C LEU A 73 -0.97 -4.62 -3.89
N GLN A 74 -0.46 -3.73 -3.03
CA GLN A 74 0.03 -4.11 -1.71
C GLN A 74 -1.10 -4.50 -0.76
N CYS A 75 -2.08 -3.61 -0.57
CA CYS A 75 -3.14 -3.79 0.42
C CYS A 75 -4.18 -4.81 -0.06
N LYS A 76 -4.81 -4.55 -1.22
CA LYS A 76 -5.88 -5.41 -1.73
C LYS A 76 -5.34 -6.77 -2.14
N GLY A 77 -4.15 -6.83 -2.74
CA GLY A 77 -3.55 -8.10 -3.16
C GLY A 77 -3.26 -9.05 -1.98
N CYS A 78 -2.78 -8.53 -0.86
CA CYS A 78 -2.59 -9.33 0.35
C CYS A 78 -3.93 -9.79 0.93
N HIS A 79 -4.90 -8.90 1.06
CA HIS A 79 -6.23 -9.23 1.56
C HIS A 79 -6.95 -10.27 0.69
N GLU A 80 -6.82 -10.18 -0.63
CA GLU A 80 -7.43 -11.12 -1.58
C GLU A 80 -6.78 -12.50 -1.43
N THR A 81 -5.46 -12.53 -1.24
CA THR A 81 -4.74 -13.77 -0.94
C THR A 81 -5.18 -14.39 0.38
N MET A 82 -5.42 -13.58 1.42
CA MET A 82 -5.94 -14.06 2.70
C MET A 82 -7.35 -14.66 2.55
N GLN A 83 -8.23 -13.98 1.83
CA GLN A 83 -9.58 -14.47 1.54
C GLN A 83 -9.55 -15.81 0.81
N LYS A 84 -8.69 -15.97 -0.21
CA LYS A 84 -8.50 -17.23 -0.92
C LYS A 84 -8.01 -18.37 -0.02
N LYS A 85 -7.30 -18.03 1.07
CA LYS A 85 -6.85 -18.97 2.12
C LYS A 85 -7.90 -19.20 3.22
N GLY A 86 -9.15 -18.74 3.02
CA GLY A 86 -10.22 -18.88 4.00
C GLY A 86 -10.17 -17.92 5.18
N LYS A 87 -9.20 -16.99 5.21
CA LYS A 87 -9.15 -15.92 6.23
C LYS A 87 -9.99 -14.76 5.75
N THR A 88 -11.12 -14.50 6.40
CA THR A 88 -12.09 -13.46 6.01
C THR A 88 -12.04 -12.25 6.95
N GLY A 89 -12.72 -11.17 6.56
CA GLY A 89 -12.84 -9.94 7.36
C GLY A 89 -11.94 -8.78 6.91
N GLN A 90 -10.96 -9.03 6.04
CA GLN A 90 -10.14 -7.98 5.44
C GLN A 90 -10.92 -7.24 4.34
N PRO A 91 -10.76 -5.91 4.21
CA PRO A 91 -11.48 -5.12 3.22
C PRO A 91 -10.96 -5.38 1.80
N LEU A 92 -11.88 -5.55 0.85
CA LEU A 92 -11.57 -5.81 -0.57
C LEU A 92 -12.31 -4.88 -1.52
N MET A 93 -13.49 -4.39 -1.12
CA MET A 93 -14.31 -3.48 -1.90
C MET A 93 -13.88 -2.03 -1.63
N CYS A 94 -14.05 -1.16 -2.63
CA CYS A 94 -13.62 0.23 -2.58
C CYS A 94 -14.07 0.95 -1.29
N GLY A 95 -15.37 0.85 -0.95
CA GLY A 95 -15.95 1.51 0.22
C GLY A 95 -15.63 0.86 1.57
N GLN A 96 -15.01 -0.33 1.58
CA GLN A 96 -14.56 -0.96 2.82
C GLN A 96 -13.24 -0.36 3.32
N CYS A 97 -12.37 0.09 2.39
CA CYS A 97 -11.17 0.86 2.70
C CYS A 97 -11.46 2.37 2.74
N HIS A 98 -12.10 2.89 1.69
CA HIS A 98 -12.45 4.31 1.55
C HIS A 98 -13.81 4.61 2.16
N LYS A 99 -13.92 4.42 3.47
CA LYS A 99 -15.16 4.71 4.22
C LYS A 99 -15.43 6.21 4.23
N LYS A 100 -16.67 6.60 3.94
CA LYS A 100 -17.15 7.98 4.11
C LYS A 100 -17.38 8.30 5.57
#